data_AF-A0A945AHW4-F1
#
_entry.id   AF-A0A945AHW4-F1
#
_cell.length_a   1.000
_cell.length_b   1.000
_cell.length_c   1.000
_cell.angle_alpha   90.00
_cell.angle_beta   90.00
_cell.angle_gamma   90.00
#
_symmetry.space_group_name_H-M   'P 1'
#
loop_
_entity.id
_entity.type
_entity.pdbx_description
1 polymer ?
#
loop_
_entity_poly.entity_id
_entity_poly.type
_entity_poly.pdbx_seq_one_letter_code
_entity_poly.pdbx_strand_id
1 'polypeptide(L)' 'MVDNNIFDGFSIKLYQDEDGDWLAHFVELPNVSAFADTPDKALSELEDAWEGIKESYRENGDPIPIPSRTNVITSI' A
#
# COMPACT_ATOMS: atom_id res chain seq x y z
N MET A 1 -23.39 2.10 -0.86
CA MET A 1 -22.14 2.62 -1.45
C MET A 1 -21.07 1.66 -0.97
N VAL A 2 -20.39 0.98 -1.87
CA VAL A 2 -19.35 0.04 -1.46
C VAL A 2 -18.14 0.89 -1.14
N ASP A 3 -17.85 1.09 0.14
CA ASP A 3 -16.60 1.69 0.57
C ASP A 3 -15.47 0.70 0.25
N ASN A 4 -15.06 0.66 -1.03
CA ASN A 4 -13.96 -0.18 -1.53
C ASN A 4 -12.63 0.42 -1.08
N ASN A 5 -12.38 0.36 0.22
CA ASN A 5 -11.09 0.69 0.80
C ASN A 5 -10.24 -0.59 0.87
N ILE A 6 -9.90 -1.15 -0.29
CA ILE A 6 -9.13 -2.40 -0.44
C ILE A 6 -7.75 -2.34 0.25
N PHE A 7 -7.29 -1.12 0.56
CA PHE A 7 -6.02 -0.85 1.23
C PHE A 7 -6.20 -0.28 2.64
N ASP A 8 -7.31 -0.51 3.32
CA ASP A 8 -7.50 -0.19 4.75
C ASP A 8 -7.17 1.27 5.15
N GLY A 9 -7.23 2.19 4.19
CA GLY A 9 -7.03 3.63 4.36
C GLY A 9 -5.60 4.10 4.11
N PHE A 10 -4.72 3.20 3.66
CA PHE A 10 -3.37 3.55 3.25
C PHE A 10 -3.37 4.38 1.96
N SER A 11 -2.47 5.36 1.91
CA SER A 11 -2.26 6.15 0.71
C SER A 11 -1.32 5.39 -0.23
N ILE A 12 -1.59 5.40 -1.53
CA ILE A 12 -0.74 4.74 -2.52
C ILE A 12 0.03 5.79 -3.31
N LYS A 13 1.31 5.51 -3.51
CA LYS A 13 2.10 6.15 -4.56
C LYS A 13 2.29 5.15 -5.70
N LEU A 14 1.96 5.59 -6.91
CA LEU A 14 2.07 4.82 -8.14
C LEU A 14 2.87 5.65 -9.15
N TYR A 15 3.95 5.08 -9.68
CA TYR A 15 4.77 5.74 -10.68
C TYR A 15 5.46 4.72 -11.57
N GLN A 16 5.79 5.16 -12.78
CA GLN A 16 6.58 4.38 -13.72
C GLN A 16 8.07 4.64 -13.46
N ASP A 17 8.90 3.59 -13.48
CA ASP A 17 10.34 3.69 -13.34
C ASP A 17 11.06 3.93 -14.68
N GLU A 18 12.40 3.89 -14.66
CA GLU A 18 13.24 4.17 -15.84
C GLU A 18 13.19 3.06 -16.90
N ASP A 19 12.82 1.83 -16.51
CA ASP A 19 12.69 0.68 -17.40
C ASP A 19 11.27 0.57 -18.00
N GLY A 20 10.34 1.40 -17.51
CA GLY A 20 8.96 1.44 -17.97
C GLY A 20 8.02 0.56 -17.16
N ASP A 21 8.50 -0.07 -16.09
CA ASP A 21 7.67 -0.83 -15.16
C ASP A 21 6.99 0.12 -14.17
N TRP A 22 5.85 -0.32 -13.66
CA TRP A 22 5.04 0.42 -12.70
C TRP A 22 5.30 -0.08 -11.29
N LEU A 23 5.66 0.83 -10.41
CA LEU A 23 5.84 0.59 -8.98
C LEU A 23 4.68 1.20 -8.19
N ALA A 24 3.98 0.36 -7.44
CA ALA A 24 2.97 0.75 -6.46
C ALA A 24 3.47 0.47 -5.04
N HIS A 25 3.33 1.42 -4.12
CA HIS A 25 3.64 1.18 -2.70
C HIS A 25 2.78 2.03 -1.77
N PHE A 26 2.62 1.60 -0.52
CA PHE A 26 2.00 2.45 0.51
C PHE A 26 2.93 3.59 0.89
N VAL A 27 2.38 4.80 1.04
CA VAL A 27 3.14 5.98 1.49
C VAL A 27 3.59 5.79 2.93
N GLU A 28 2.71 5.26 3.78
CA GLU A 28 2.95 5.06 5.21
C GLU A 28 3.75 3.78 5.50
N LEU A 29 3.78 2.81 4.59
CA LEU A 29 4.61 1.59 4.66
C LEU A 29 5.30 1.31 3.30
N PRO A 30 6.36 2.04 2.94
CA PRO A 30 7.02 1.89 1.63
C PRO A 30 7.65 0.51 1.38
N ASN A 31 7.83 -0.29 2.43
CA ASN A 31 8.30 -1.67 2.33
C ASN A 31 7.23 -2.64 1.82
N VAL A 32 5.96 -2.24 1.79
CA VAL A 32 4.89 -2.97 1.12
C VAL A 32 4.69 -2.35 -0.25
N SER A 33 5.17 -3.06 -1.26
CA SER A 33 5.26 -2.57 -2.63
C SER A 33 5.09 -3.71 -3.63
N ALA A 34 4.67 -3.38 -4.83
CA ALA A 34 4.62 -4.30 -5.95
C ALA A 34 5.02 -3.62 -7.26
N PHE A 35 5.48 -4.44 -8.21
CA PHE A 35 5.91 -4.02 -9.53
C PHE A 35 5.17 -4.79 -10.62
N ALA A 36 4.83 -4.14 -11.73
CA ALA A 36 4.28 -4.81 -12.91
C ALA A 36 4.48 -3.98 -14.18
N ASP A 37 4.24 -4.60 -15.33
CA ASP A 37 4.29 -3.97 -16.66
C ASP A 37 3.15 -2.95 -16.90
N THR A 38 2.12 -2.94 -16.05
CA THR A 38 1.00 -1.99 -16.16
C THR A 38 0.59 -1.44 -14.79
N PRO A 39 -0.01 -0.23 -14.74
CA PRO A 39 -0.47 0.36 -13.49
C PRO A 39 -1.50 -0.52 -12.77
N ASP A 40 -2.48 -1.06 -13.51
CA ASP A 40 -3.55 -1.90 -12.94
C ASP A 40 -3.00 -3.19 -12.33
N LYS A 41 -2.01 -3.81 -12.99
CA LYS A 41 -1.36 -5.00 -12.45
C LYS A 41 -0.54 -4.66 -11.21
N ALA A 42 0.20 -3.55 -11.21
CA ALA A 42 0.98 -3.16 -10.03
C ALA A 42 0.07 -2.93 -8.80
N LEU A 43 -1.14 -2.39 -9.01
CA LEU A 43 -2.15 -2.25 -7.97
C LEU A 43 -2.73 -3.60 -7.51
N SER A 44 -3.02 -4.52 -8.45
CA SER A 44 -3.48 -5.88 -8.12
C SER A 44 -2.44 -6.65 -7.31
N GLU A 45 -1.17 -6.59 -7.71
CA GLU A 45 -0.08 -7.23 -7.00
C GLU A 45 0.16 -6.58 -5.62
N LEU A 46 -0.09 -5.27 -5.48
CA LEU A 46 -0.04 -4.60 -4.18
C LEU A 46 -1.17 -5.06 -3.25
N GLU A 47 -2.36 -5.34 -3.79
CA GLU A 47 -3.50 -5.91 -3.04
C GLU A 47 -3.15 -7.30 -2.51
N ASP A 48 -2.61 -8.18 -3.37
CA ASP A 48 -2.18 -9.52 -2.97
C ASP A 48 -1.05 -9.46 -1.92
N ALA A 49 -0.07 -8.57 -2.13
CA ALA A 49 0.99 -8.35 -1.15
C ALA A 49 0.44 -7.86 0.20
N TRP A 50 -0.57 -6.99 0.20
CA TRP A 50 -1.19 -6.49 1.41
C TRP A 50 -1.96 -7.57 2.18
N GLU A 51 -2.71 -8.42 1.48
CA GLU A 51 -3.38 -9.56 2.11
C GLU A 51 -2.38 -10.55 2.71
N GLY A 52 -1.28 -10.84 2.01
CA GLY A 52 -0.21 -11.71 2.52
C GLY A 52 0.47 -11.13 3.77
N ILE A 53 0.71 -9.82 3.80
CA ILE A 53 1.22 -9.15 5.01
C ILE A 53 0.22 -9.26 6.15
N LYS A 54 -1.07 -8.98 5.92
CA LYS A 54 -2.10 -9.10 6.96
C LYS A 54 -2.22 -10.53 7.49
N GLU A 55 -2.11 -11.54 6.64
CA GLU A 55 -2.06 -12.94 7.06
C GLU A 55 -0.88 -13.22 7.99
N SER A 56 0.33 -12.80 7.62
CA SER A 56 1.52 -12.99 8.45
C SER A 56 1.40 -12.34 9.84
N TYR A 57 0.84 -11.13 9.93
CA TYR A 57 0.57 -10.49 11.22
C TYR A 57 -0.42 -11.30 12.07
N ARG A 58 -1.50 -11.80 11.47
CA ARG A 58 -2.50 -12.63 12.17
C ARG A 58 -1.89 -13.92 12.70
N GLU A 59 -1.04 -14.58 11.92
CA GLU A 59 -0.36 -15.83 12.33
C GLU A 59 0.61 -15.61 13.50
N ASN A 60 1.28 -14.47 13.55
CA ASN A 60 2.19 -14.10 14.63
C ASN A 60 1.47 -13.52 15.87
N GLY A 61 0.16 -13.25 15.77
CA GLY A 61 -0.60 -12.59 16.83
C GLY A 61 -0.31 -11.09 16.97
N ASP A 62 0.28 -10.49 15.93
CA ASP A 62 0.64 -9.08 15.88
C ASP A 62 -0.53 -8.22 15.39
N PRO A 63 -0.65 -6.97 15.86
CA PRO A 63 -1.67 -6.04 15.38
C PRO A 63 -1.38 -5.60 13.94
N ILE A 64 -2.39 -5.71 13.07
CA ILE A 64 -2.29 -5.22 11.68
C ILE A 64 -2.02 -3.70 11.67
N PRO A 65 -1.05 -3.21 10.88
CA PRO A 65 -0.75 -1.79 10.77
C PRO A 65 -1.95 -0.95 10.35
N ILE A 66 -2.05 0.26 10.89
CA ILE A 66 -3.03 1.28 10.48
C ILE A 66 -2.31 2.50 9.90
N PRO A 67 -2.91 3.19 8.91
CA PRO A 67 -2.28 4.36 8.30
C PRO A 67 -2.09 5.47 9.33
N SER A 68 -0.89 6.04 9.36
CA SER A 68 -0.60 7.21 10.17
C SER A 68 -1.29 8.43 9.55
N ARG A 69 -2.32 8.98 10.20
CA ARG A 69 -2.82 10.30 9.82
C ARG A 69 -1.77 11.34 10.17
N THR A 70 -0.89 11.65 9.23
CA THR A 70 0.01 12.79 9.40
C THR A 70 -0.82 14.06 9.31
N ASN A 71 -1.32 14.54 10.45
CA ASN A 71 -1.71 15.94 10.58
C ASN A 71 -0.41 16.76 10.46
N VAL A 72 -0.15 17.30 9.28
CA VAL A 72 0.82 18.39 9.13
C VAL A 72 0.27 19.62 9.87
N ILE A 73 0.51 19.70 11.17
CA ILE A 73 0.48 20.98 11.88
C ILE A 73 1.72 21.77 11.46
N THR A 74 1.61 22.51 10.36
CA THR A 74 2.54 23.62 10.12
C THR A 74 2.22 24.67 11.17
N SER A 75 2.93 24.62 12.30
CA SER A 75 3.04 25.75 13.20
C SER A 75 4.11 26.69 12.65
N ILE A 76 3.65 27.90 12.34
CA ILE A 76 4.33 29.19 12.11
C ILE A 76 5.38 29.30 10.99
#